data_AF-A0A7V4L8D4-F1
#
_entry.id   AF-A0A7V4L8D4-F1
#
_cell.length_a   1.000
_cell.length_b   1.000
_cell.length_c   1.000
_cell.angle_alpha   90.00
_cell.angle_beta   90.00
_cell.angle_gamma   90.00
#
_symmetry.space_group_name_H-M   'P 1'
#
loop_
_entity.id
_entity.type
_entity.pdbx_description
1 polymer ?
#
loop_
_entity_poly.entity_id
_entity_poly.type
_entity_poly.pdbx_seq_one_letter_code
_entity_poly.pdbx_strand_id
1 'polypeptide(L)'
;NCWASGGTMIIFLASLQDVPQSLYDAAKVDGANARTCFWHVTIPMVTPAILYNLLIGLIDVFQSFTFAWILTKGGPYSATEFYAVYLYQNAFQFMKMGYASAMAWMLFVVVLAVTLALFRTSARWVYYRGANE
;
A
#
# COMPACT_ATOMS: atom_id res chain seq x y z
N ASN A 1 -10.62 -5.67 4.59
CA ASN A 1 -10.01 -6.77 5.36
C ASN A 1 -9.13 -6.25 6.49
N CYS A 2 -9.70 -5.78 7.60
CA CYS A 2 -8.90 -5.36 8.76
C CYS A 2 -8.21 -6.55 9.48
N TRP A 3 -8.71 -7.78 9.26
CA TRP A 3 -8.19 -8.99 9.89
C TRP A 3 -6.83 -9.45 9.32
N ALA A 4 -6.56 -9.16 8.05
CA ALA A 4 -5.27 -9.49 7.40
C ALA A 4 -4.19 -8.40 7.60
N SER A 5 -4.50 -7.32 8.31
CA SER A 5 -3.62 -6.15 8.49
C SER A 5 -2.55 -6.33 9.58
N GLY A 6 -2.37 -7.54 10.12
CA GLY A 6 -1.38 -7.81 11.17
C GLY A 6 0.05 -7.47 10.78
N GLY A 7 0.45 -7.76 9.54
CA GLY A 7 1.78 -7.38 9.02
C GLY A 7 1.98 -5.87 8.96
N THR A 8 0.97 -5.15 8.47
CA THR A 8 0.94 -3.67 8.44
C THR A 8 1.09 -3.08 9.85
N MET A 9 0.43 -3.69 10.84
CA MET A 9 0.51 -3.25 12.24
C MET A 9 1.90 -3.46 12.85
N ILE A 10 2.56 -4.58 12.55
CA ILE A 10 3.94 -4.83 13.00
C ILE A 10 4.91 -3.81 12.42
N ILE A 11 4.78 -3.51 11.12
CA ILE A 11 5.61 -2.49 10.44
C ILE A 11 5.38 -1.11 11.08
N PHE A 12 4.13 -0.75 11.35
CA PHE A 12 3.82 0.50 12.03
C PHE A 12 4.39 0.57 13.45
N LEU A 13 4.28 -0.51 14.21
CA LEU A 13 4.80 -0.59 15.57
C LEU A 13 6.33 -0.46 15.58
N ALA A 14 7.03 -1.19 14.70
CA ALA A 14 8.48 -1.08 14.57
C ALA A 14 8.91 0.35 14.22
N SER A 15 8.18 1.00 13.31
CA SER A 15 8.47 2.38 12.90
C SER A 15 8.18 3.41 14.00
N LEU A 16 7.18 3.15 14.84
CA LEU A 16 6.89 3.98 16.01
C LEU A 16 7.96 3.82 17.11
N GLN A 17 8.49 2.61 17.29
CA GLN A 17 9.56 2.34 18.25
C GLN A 17 10.89 2.97 17.82
N ASP A 18 11.10 3.14 16.51
CA ASP A 18 12.29 3.77 15.95
C ASP A 18 12.31 5.30 16.12
N VAL A 19 11.19 5.91 16.53
CA VAL A 19 11.11 7.35 16.79
C VAL A 19 11.90 7.71 18.07
N PRO A 20 13.00 8.48 17.96
CA PRO A 20 13.85 8.77 19.12
C PRO A 20 13.15 9.64 20.15
N GLN A 21 13.30 9.24 21.41
CA GLN A 21 12.68 9.89 22.55
C GLN A 21 13.12 11.36 22.71
N SER A 22 14.32 11.70 22.25
CA SER A 22 14.87 13.07 22.27
C SER A 22 14.00 14.08 21.52
N LEU A 23 13.31 13.67 20.44
CA LEU A 23 12.40 14.56 19.71
C LEU A 23 11.13 14.86 20.51
N TYR A 24 10.63 13.90 21.28
CA TYR A 24 9.49 14.13 22.17
C TYR A 24 9.88 15.02 23.35
N ASP A 25 11.08 14.85 23.89
CA ASP A 25 11.54 15.68 25.01
C ASP A 25 11.84 17.11 24.57
N ALA A 26 12.43 17.31 23.38
CA ALA A 26 12.59 18.64 22.79
C ALA A 26 11.22 19.32 22.57
N ALA A 27 10.25 18.60 21.99
CA ALA A 27 8.91 19.14 21.77
C ALA A 27 8.20 19.51 23.08
N LYS A 28 8.41 18.76 24.17
CA LYS A 28 7.88 19.12 25.50
C LYS A 28 8.52 20.39 26.07
N VAL A 29 9.83 20.56 25.88
CA VAL A 29 10.54 21.79 26.29
C VAL A 29 10.00 23.00 25.53
N ASP A 30 9.64 22.83 24.25
CA ASP A 30 8.99 23.85 23.42
C ASP A 30 7.49 24.07 23.73
N GLY A 31 6.93 23.40 24.75
CA GLY A 31 5.54 23.54 25.16
C GLY A 31 4.52 22.83 24.26
N ALA A 32 4.95 21.87 23.44
CA ALA A 32 4.06 21.12 22.57
C ALA A 32 3.13 20.19 23.37
N ASN A 33 1.83 20.31 23.13
CA ASN A 33 0.83 19.38 23.66
C ASN A 33 0.88 18.04 22.91
N ALA A 34 0.30 16.98 23.49
CA ALA A 34 0.31 15.63 22.92
C ALA A 34 -0.23 15.55 21.47
N ARG A 35 -1.24 16.35 21.13
CA ARG A 35 -1.75 16.46 19.76
C ARG A 35 -0.70 17.06 18.81
N THR A 36 -0.01 18.10 19.25
CA THR A 36 1.06 18.74 18.47
C THR A 36 2.21 17.76 18.22
N CYS A 37 2.65 17.03 19.26
CA CYS A 37 3.64 15.96 19.11
C CYS A 37 3.20 14.88 18.12
N PHE A 38 1.93 14.44 18.17
CA PHE A 38 1.45 13.42 17.24
C PHE A 38 1.53 13.87 15.77
N TRP A 39 1.04 15.07 15.45
CA TRP A 39 1.00 15.57 14.07
C TRP A 39 2.37 16.07 13.55
N HIS A 40 3.24 16.58 14.42
CA HIS A 40 4.51 17.21 14.01
C HIS A 40 5.76 16.37 14.31
N VAL A 41 5.67 15.38 15.19
CA VAL A 41 6.78 14.46 15.51
C VAL A 41 6.43 13.06 15.04
N THR A 42 5.39 12.44 15.59
CA THR A 42 5.07 11.03 15.33
C THR A 42 4.73 10.76 13.86
N ILE A 43 3.77 11.49 13.27
CA ILE A 43 3.34 11.27 11.89
C ILE A 43 4.50 11.46 10.90
N PRO A 44 5.23 12.60 10.89
CA PRO A 44 6.31 12.83 9.93
C PRO A 44 7.39 11.77 10.00
N MET A 45 7.72 11.30 11.20
CA MET A 45 8.73 10.26 11.43
C MET A 45 8.33 8.88 10.90
N VAL A 46 7.03 8.56 10.91
CA VAL A 46 6.51 7.26 10.46
C VAL A 46 6.09 7.31 8.98
N THR A 47 6.23 8.45 8.29
CA THR A 47 5.90 8.61 6.86
C THR A 47 6.53 7.56 5.94
N PRO A 48 7.77 7.06 6.14
CA PRO A 48 8.33 6.01 5.29
C PRO A 48 7.54 4.69 5.39
N ALA A 49 7.08 4.35 6.60
CA ALA A 49 6.30 3.15 6.85
C ALA A 49 4.87 3.28 6.33
N ILE A 50 4.28 4.47 6.44
CA ILE A 50 2.98 4.79 5.82
C ILE A 50 3.08 4.59 4.31
N LEU A 51 4.13 5.11 3.67
CA LEU A 51 4.33 4.93 2.24
C LEU A 51 4.49 3.47 1.86
N TYR A 52 5.33 2.73 2.57
CA TYR A 52 5.54 1.30 2.29
C TYR A 52 4.23 0.52 2.37
N ASN A 53 3.47 0.70 3.46
CA ASN A 53 2.19 0.04 3.65
C ASN A 53 1.16 0.43 2.60
N LEU A 54 1.12 1.72 2.22
CA LEU A 54 0.22 2.21 1.17
C LEU A 54 0.59 1.62 -0.18
N LEU A 55 1.89 1.54 -0.51
CA LEU A 55 2.40 0.97 -1.75
C LEU A 55 2.04 -0.51 -1.85
N ILE A 56 2.38 -1.31 -0.83
CA ILE A 56 2.11 -2.75 -0.82
C ILE A 56 0.61 -3.01 -0.82
N GLY A 57 -0.16 -2.27 -0.04
CA GLY A 57 -1.62 -2.40 -0.01
C GLY A 57 -2.27 -2.06 -1.35
N LEU A 58 -1.79 -1.02 -2.04
CA LEU A 58 -2.29 -0.64 -3.35
C LEU A 58 -1.99 -1.71 -4.40
N ILE A 59 -0.77 -2.25 -4.40
CA ILE A 59 -0.37 -3.36 -5.26
C ILE A 59 -1.23 -4.60 -4.99
N ASP A 60 -1.47 -4.94 -3.71
CA ASP A 60 -2.27 -6.10 -3.31
C ASP A 60 -3.73 -5.95 -3.78
N VAL A 61 -4.32 -4.76 -3.71
CA VAL A 61 -5.69 -4.51 -4.22
C VAL A 61 -5.78 -4.75 -5.73
N PHE A 62 -4.79 -4.32 -6.51
CA PHE A 62 -4.78 -4.59 -7.96
C PHE A 62 -4.52 -6.06 -8.31
N GLN A 63 -3.84 -6.81 -7.42
CA GLN A 63 -3.55 -8.24 -7.58
C GLN A 63 -4.58 -9.15 -6.91
N SER A 64 -5.55 -8.61 -6.17
CA SER A 64 -6.48 -9.39 -5.33
C SER A 64 -7.49 -10.19 -6.17
N PHE A 65 -7.02 -11.32 -6.69
CA PHE A 65 -7.82 -12.30 -7.43
C PHE A 65 -8.64 -13.19 -6.48
N THR A 66 -7.98 -13.69 -5.45
CA THR A 66 -8.51 -14.74 -4.56
C THR A 66 -9.75 -14.28 -3.79
N PHE A 67 -9.76 -13.04 -3.30
CA PHE A 67 -10.89 -12.53 -2.52
C PHE A 67 -12.13 -12.29 -3.39
N ALA A 68 -11.93 -11.73 -4.59
CA ALA A 68 -13.01 -11.52 -5.56
C ALA A 68 -13.60 -12.86 -6.05
N TRP A 69 -12.75 -13.83 -6.37
CA TRP A 69 -13.16 -15.15 -6.82
C TRP A 69 -13.93 -15.94 -5.75
N ILE A 70 -13.46 -15.94 -4.50
CA ILE A 70 -14.11 -16.66 -3.40
C ILE A 70 -15.46 -16.04 -3.03
N LEU A 71 -15.57 -14.70 -2.98
CA LEU A 71 -16.82 -14.05 -2.58
C LEU A 71 -17.91 -14.09 -3.64
N THR A 72 -17.55 -13.97 -4.92
CA THR A 72 -18.56 -13.76 -5.97
C THR A 72 -18.67 -14.91 -6.95
N LYS A 73 -17.65 -15.79 -7.05
CA LYS A 73 -17.53 -16.81 -8.11
C LYS A 73 -17.88 -16.28 -9.52
N GLY A 74 -17.78 -14.97 -9.74
CA GLY A 74 -18.18 -14.30 -10.98
C GLY A 74 -19.66 -13.89 -11.14
N GLY A 75 -20.48 -13.64 -10.10
CA GLY A 75 -21.87 -13.18 -10.31
C GLY A 75 -22.50 -12.27 -9.24
N PRO A 76 -23.59 -11.51 -9.55
CA PRO A 76 -24.29 -11.37 -10.84
C PRO A 76 -23.96 -10.04 -11.58
N TYR A 77 -24.14 -10.01 -12.90
CA TYR A 77 -24.11 -8.78 -13.72
C TYR A 77 -22.76 -8.14 -14.06
N SER A 78 -21.64 -8.87 -14.03
CA SER A 78 -20.33 -8.36 -14.50
C SER A 78 -19.84 -7.08 -13.79
N ALA A 79 -20.53 -6.63 -12.73
CA ALA A 79 -20.25 -5.39 -12.02
C ALA A 79 -19.03 -5.50 -11.08
N THR A 80 -18.61 -6.74 -10.80
CA THR A 80 -17.43 -7.12 -10.01
C THR A 80 -16.55 -8.13 -10.76
N GLU A 81 -16.55 -8.09 -12.11
CA GLU A 81 -15.49 -8.70 -12.90
C GLU A 81 -14.19 -7.92 -12.61
N PHE A 82 -13.57 -8.25 -11.47
CA PHE A 82 -12.20 -7.86 -11.20
C PHE A 82 -11.38 -8.29 -12.42
N TYR A 83 -10.58 -7.39 -12.95
CA TYR A 83 -9.74 -7.61 -14.12
C TYR A 83 -8.98 -8.96 -14.07
N ALA A 84 -8.57 -9.37 -12.86
CA ALA A 84 -7.92 -10.65 -12.61
C ALA A 84 -8.82 -11.89 -12.85
N VAL A 85 -10.12 -11.81 -12.55
CA VAL A 85 -11.10 -12.88 -12.81
C VAL A 85 -11.29 -13.09 -14.31
N TYR A 86 -11.44 -12.00 -15.06
CA TYR A 86 -11.56 -12.07 -16.51
C TYR A 86 -10.29 -12.63 -17.18
N LEU A 87 -9.12 -12.23 -16.69
CA LEU A 87 -7.84 -12.76 -17.14
C LEU A 87 -7.75 -14.28 -16.89
N TYR A 88 -8.13 -14.74 -15.70
CA TYR A 88 -8.10 -16.16 -15.35
C TYR A 88 -9.03 -17.01 -16.23
N GLN A 89 -10.27 -16.55 -16.46
CA GLN A 89 -11.20 -17.23 -17.37
C GLN A 89 -10.62 -17.33 -18.78
N ASN A 90 -10.04 -16.25 -19.31
CA ASN A 90 -9.43 -16.24 -20.64
C ASN A 90 -8.20 -17.16 -20.73
N ALA A 91 -7.37 -17.24 -19.70
CA ALA A 91 -6.18 -18.09 -19.66
C ALA A 91 -6.52 -19.58 -19.54
N PHE A 92 -7.40 -19.93 -18.60
CA PHE A 92 -7.58 -21.32 -18.15
C PHE A 92 -8.91 -21.97 -18.56
N GLN A 93 -9.96 -21.19 -18.82
CA GLN A 93 -11.24 -21.74 -19.30
C GLN A 93 -11.35 -21.67 -20.82
N PHE A 94 -11.10 -20.49 -21.40
CA PHE A 94 -11.18 -20.28 -22.85
C PHE A 94 -9.90 -20.64 -23.59
N MET A 95 -8.81 -20.98 -22.87
CA MET A 95 -7.50 -21.35 -23.43
C MET A 95 -6.91 -20.29 -24.39
N LYS A 96 -7.31 -19.02 -24.24
CA LYS A 96 -6.82 -17.88 -25.03
C LYS A 96 -5.56 -17.29 -24.38
N MET A 97 -4.49 -18.09 -24.31
CA MET A 97 -3.29 -17.74 -23.56
C MET A 97 -2.61 -16.45 -24.06
N GLY A 98 -2.58 -16.21 -25.38
CA GLY A 98 -2.01 -14.98 -25.94
C GLY A 98 -2.78 -13.72 -25.53
N TYR A 99 -4.10 -13.79 -25.52
CA TYR A 99 -4.96 -12.69 -25.10
C TYR A 99 -4.85 -12.44 -23.59
N ALA A 100 -4.86 -13.49 -22.78
CA ALA A 100 -4.66 -13.38 -21.33
C ALA A 100 -3.27 -12.83 -20.96
N SER A 101 -2.23 -13.15 -21.74
CA SER A 101 -0.89 -12.60 -21.55
C SER A 101 -0.85 -11.10 -21.84
N ALA A 102 -1.53 -10.63 -22.89
CA ALA A 102 -1.66 -9.20 -23.18
C ALA A 102 -2.39 -8.46 -22.05
N MET A 103 -3.41 -9.09 -21.46
CA MET A 103 -4.10 -8.55 -20.29
C MET A 103 -3.18 -8.43 -19.07
N ALA A 104 -2.38 -9.46 -18.79
CA ALA A 104 -1.43 -9.44 -17.68
C ALA A 104 -0.44 -8.27 -17.84
N TRP A 105 0.08 -8.08 -19.04
CA TRP A 105 0.98 -6.96 -19.36
C TRP A 105 0.32 -5.59 -19.19
N MET A 106 -0.93 -5.44 -19.60
CA MET A 106 -1.66 -4.18 -19.38
C MET A 106 -1.85 -3.90 -17.89
N LEU A 107 -2.22 -4.90 -17.09
CA LEU A 107 -2.34 -4.75 -15.63
C LEU A 107 -0.99 -4.36 -15.00
N PHE A 108 0.09 -5.00 -15.44
CA PHE A 108 1.44 -4.67 -14.99
C PHE A 108 1.77 -3.20 -15.26
N VAL A 109 1.49 -2.69 -16.46
CA VAL A 109 1.73 -1.28 -16.80
C VAL A 109 0.90 -0.33 -15.93
N VAL A 110 -0.36 -0.68 -15.64
CA VAL A 110 -1.22 0.12 -14.75
C VAL A 110 -0.65 0.16 -13.34
N VAL A 111 -0.30 -0.99 -12.77
CA VAL A 111 0.31 -1.07 -11.44
C VAL A 111 1.63 -0.30 -11.40
N LEU A 112 2.48 -0.46 -12.41
CA LEU A 112 3.75 0.27 -12.54
C LEU A 112 3.52 1.79 -12.58
N ALA A 113 2.58 2.27 -13.39
CA ALA A 113 2.26 3.69 -13.49
C ALA A 113 1.80 4.27 -12.15
N VAL A 114 0.96 3.54 -11.43
CA VAL A 114 0.48 3.92 -10.10
C VAL A 114 1.63 3.93 -9.08
N THR A 115 2.48 2.90 -9.08
CA THR A 115 3.67 2.82 -8.22
C THR A 115 4.62 3.99 -8.49
N LEU A 116 4.91 4.30 -9.77
CA LEU A 116 5.76 5.42 -10.14
C LEU A 116 5.16 6.77 -9.74
N ALA A 117 3.85 6.95 -9.90
CA ALA A 117 3.15 8.16 -9.46
C ALA A 117 3.28 8.34 -7.93
N LEU A 118 3.15 7.25 -7.17
CA LEU A 118 3.30 7.26 -5.71
C LEU A 118 4.74 7.55 -5.26
N PHE A 119 5.75 6.97 -5.92
CA PHE A 119 7.15 7.33 -5.67
C PHE A 119 7.47 8.77 -6.07
N ARG A 120 6.81 9.31 -7.10
CA ARG A 120 7.03 10.70 -7.49
C ARG A 120 6.44 11.68 -6.48
N THR A 121 5.34 11.33 -5.80
CA THR A 121 4.81 12.13 -4.69
C THR A 121 5.61 11.90 -3.41
N SER A 122 6.18 10.71 -3.18
CA SER A 122 6.99 10.36 -1.99
C SER A 122 8.07 11.37 -1.64
N ALA A 123 8.77 11.90 -2.65
CA ALA A 123 9.84 12.87 -2.47
C ALA A 123 9.39 14.17 -1.78
N ARG A 124 8.08 14.46 -1.70
CA ARG A 124 7.54 15.69 -1.09
C ARG A 124 7.10 15.55 0.37
N TRP A 125 6.88 14.33 0.85
CA TRP A 125 6.19 14.07 2.13
C TRP A 125 6.81 12.96 2.96
N VAL A 126 7.80 12.23 2.43
CA VAL A 126 8.51 11.17 3.16
C VAL A 126 9.86 11.68 3.66
N TYR A 127 10.04 11.61 4.97
CA TYR A 127 11.30 11.97 5.63
C TYR A 127 12.11 10.71 5.92
N TYR A 128 13.22 10.53 5.20
CA TYR A 128 14.18 9.47 5.47
C TYR A 128 15.21 9.96 6.48
N ARG A 129 15.27 9.31 7.66
CA ARG A 129 16.22 9.66 8.72
C ARG A 129 17.66 9.21 8.44
N GLY A 130 17.89 8.37 7.42
CA GLY A 130 19.16 7.69 7.17
C GLY A 130 19.91 8.05 5.87
N ALA A 131 19.67 9.22 5.27
CA ALA A 131 20.36 9.62 4.04
C ALA A 131 21.63 10.48 4.27
N ASN A 132 22.00 10.77 5.51
CA ASN A 132 23.16 11.58 5.87
C ASN A 132 24.02 10.88 6.96
N GLU A 133 24.47 9.66 6.68
CA GLU A 133 25.68 9.10 7.31
C GLU A 133 26.83 9.12 6.31
#